data_AF-A0A382BHX2-F1
#
_entry.id   AF-A0A382BHX2-F1
#
_cell.length_a   1.000
_cell.length_b   1.000
_cell.length_c   1.000
_cell.angle_alpha   90.00
_cell.angle_beta   90.00
_cell.angle_gamma   90.00
#
_symmetry.space_group_name_H-M   'P 1'
#
loop_
_entity.id
_entity.type
_entity.pdbx_description
1 polymer ?
#
loop_
_entity_poly.entity_id
_entity_poly.type
_entity_poly.pdbx_seq_one_letter_code
_entity_poly.pdbx_strand_id
1 'polypeptide(L)'
;MPEIESDSDAPPGFNAVSLAGIGMTVRMLEPNDLSEPADWTSLVAHLEPWGDVPNPDSIASISTAVTDRGLIVELSADSKWNAEFLPWGSDGRFRARAKAAPEGSRVPFGGYSWDGTDLIIIRPKEPLMTDAAQEVARALEADDMTAAEDELRMAGMVLGFYHVRAKVARTTPPDPSRWNARTQWLEETLRATFIWRARYSKNQPCTLSLGDVRLSDISGDSLRIGRPRLADALRTPTCEFPAMRDLASLVHDLSKIHHTSSTSLEMTPLRLALIDGWRSTAPEDWTSDEAFYSHRG
;
A
#
# COMPACT_ATOMS: atom_id res chain seq x y z
N MET A 1 9.14 20.17 0.20
CA MET A 1 10.34 19.99 -0.65
C MET A 1 10.13 20.90 -1.85
N PRO A 2 11.03 21.85 -2.16
CA PRO A 2 10.91 22.65 -3.38
C PRO A 2 10.98 21.76 -4.64
N GLU A 3 10.24 22.16 -5.66
CA GLU A 3 10.37 21.64 -7.00
C GLU A 3 11.71 22.09 -7.62
N ILE A 4 12.32 21.18 -8.37
CA ILE A 4 13.55 21.40 -9.11
C ILE A 4 13.34 21.00 -10.57
N GLU A 5 14.21 21.47 -11.45
CA GLU A 5 14.20 21.07 -12.86
C GLU A 5 14.27 19.54 -12.98
N SER A 6 13.36 18.99 -13.79
CA SER A 6 13.24 17.54 -13.96
C SER A 6 13.88 17.11 -15.27
N ASP A 7 14.90 16.26 -15.21
CA ASP A 7 15.54 15.65 -16.38
C ASP A 7 14.81 14.37 -16.87
N SER A 8 13.66 14.02 -16.28
CA SER A 8 12.97 12.78 -16.60
C SER A 8 11.96 12.94 -17.73
N ASP A 9 11.97 12.01 -18.66
CA ASP A 9 10.92 11.89 -19.67
C ASP A 9 9.55 11.64 -19.02
N ALA A 10 8.50 12.16 -19.66
CA ALA A 10 7.11 11.91 -19.30
C ALA A 10 6.32 11.51 -20.56
N PRO A 11 5.32 10.62 -20.44
CA PRO A 11 4.42 10.33 -21.54
C PRO A 11 3.59 11.56 -21.90
N PRO A 12 3.11 11.70 -23.15
CA PRO A 12 2.19 12.76 -23.53
C PRO A 12 1.00 12.84 -22.58
N GLY A 13 0.64 14.06 -22.16
CA GLY A 13 -0.41 14.30 -21.18
C GLY A 13 0.04 14.24 -19.71
N PHE A 14 1.32 13.97 -19.44
CA PHE A 14 1.91 14.01 -18.10
C PHE A 14 3.05 15.03 -18.00
N ASN A 15 3.18 15.62 -16.82
CA ASN A 15 4.30 16.44 -16.40
C ASN A 15 5.23 15.60 -15.51
N ALA A 16 6.53 15.68 -15.80
CA ALA A 16 7.57 15.16 -14.93
C ALA A 16 7.93 16.19 -13.86
N VAL A 17 7.62 15.88 -12.60
CA VAL A 17 7.88 16.75 -11.45
C VAL A 17 8.99 16.13 -10.60
N SER A 18 10.01 16.92 -10.28
CA SER A 18 11.09 16.50 -9.37
C SER A 18 11.08 17.38 -8.13
N LEU A 19 11.00 16.78 -6.94
CA LEU A 19 11.08 17.51 -5.66
C LEU A 19 12.36 17.13 -4.93
N ALA A 20 13.07 18.11 -4.39
CA ALA A 20 14.28 17.89 -3.61
C ALA A 20 14.18 18.39 -2.16
N GLY A 21 14.82 17.68 -1.25
CA GLY A 21 14.83 17.94 0.19
C GLY A 21 16.14 17.47 0.79
N ILE A 22 16.20 17.34 2.12
CA ILE A 22 17.41 16.99 2.90
C ILE A 22 18.09 15.72 2.34
N GLY A 23 18.99 15.87 1.37
CA GLY A 23 19.66 14.75 0.67
C GLY A 23 18.74 13.77 -0.08
N MET A 24 17.46 14.10 -0.26
CA MET A 24 16.46 13.22 -0.88
C MET A 24 15.83 13.89 -2.10
N THR A 25 15.55 13.10 -3.13
CA THR A 25 14.82 13.53 -4.32
C THR A 25 13.68 12.57 -4.57
N VAL A 26 12.51 13.11 -4.89
CA VAL A 26 11.36 12.35 -5.38
C VAL A 26 11.11 12.74 -6.83
N ARG A 27 10.70 11.76 -7.64
CA ARG A 27 10.25 11.99 -9.02
C ARG A 27 8.81 11.53 -9.12
N MET A 28 7.99 12.35 -9.76
CA MET A 28 6.58 12.11 -9.94
C MET A 28 6.15 12.40 -11.37
N LEU A 29 5.15 11.65 -11.84
CA LEU A 29 4.43 11.90 -13.07
C LEU A 29 3.01 12.31 -12.70
N GLU A 30 2.64 13.53 -13.03
CA GLU A 30 1.31 14.08 -12.77
C GLU A 30 0.59 14.34 -14.09
N PRO A 31 -0.70 14.02 -14.22
CA PRO A 31 -1.45 14.35 -15.44
C PRO A 31 -1.61 15.87 -15.60
N ASN A 32 -1.57 16.37 -16.84
CA ASN A 32 -1.62 17.80 -17.16
C ASN A 32 -2.97 18.42 -16.84
N ASP A 33 -4.02 17.95 -17.53
CA ASP A 33 -5.40 18.40 -17.41
C ASP A 33 -6.33 17.18 -17.47
N LEU A 34 -7.32 17.14 -16.59
CA LEU A 34 -8.33 16.08 -16.51
C LEU A 34 -9.67 16.69 -16.07
N SER A 35 -10.32 17.39 -17.01
CA SER A 35 -11.58 18.09 -16.79
C SER A 35 -12.74 17.57 -17.65
N GLU A 36 -12.45 17.07 -18.85
CA GLU A 36 -13.42 16.52 -19.79
C GLU A 36 -13.03 15.13 -20.33
N PRO A 37 -13.98 14.34 -20.85
CA PRO A 37 -13.67 13.00 -21.38
C PRO A 37 -12.59 12.97 -22.47
N ALA A 38 -12.48 14.03 -23.28
CA ALA A 38 -11.45 14.14 -24.32
C ALA A 38 -10.02 14.20 -23.73
N ASP A 39 -9.87 14.78 -22.53
CA ASP A 39 -8.60 14.80 -21.79
C ASP A 39 -8.18 13.38 -21.44
N TRP A 40 -9.11 12.56 -20.94
CA TRP A 40 -8.86 11.16 -20.60
C TRP A 40 -8.40 10.35 -21.82
N THR A 41 -9.12 10.44 -22.94
CA THR A 41 -8.78 9.73 -24.18
C THR A 41 -7.37 10.11 -24.66
N SER A 42 -7.05 11.41 -24.63
CA SER A 42 -5.74 11.91 -25.04
C SER A 42 -4.62 11.47 -24.10
N LEU A 43 -4.89 11.46 -22.79
CA LEU A 43 -3.95 11.03 -21.74
C LEU A 43 -3.54 9.56 -21.90
N VAL A 44 -4.51 8.68 -22.16
CA VAL A 44 -4.25 7.23 -22.22
C VAL A 44 -3.81 6.73 -23.60
N ALA A 45 -3.90 7.56 -24.64
CA ALA A 45 -3.58 7.18 -26.02
C ALA A 45 -2.14 6.69 -26.22
N HIS A 46 -1.21 7.17 -25.38
CA HIS A 46 0.21 6.82 -25.44
C HIS A 46 0.66 5.86 -24.34
N LEU A 47 -0.30 5.30 -23.59
CA LEU A 47 -0.03 4.33 -22.54
C LEU A 47 -0.39 2.91 -23.01
N GLU A 48 0.29 1.92 -22.45
CA GLU A 48 0.00 0.51 -22.71
C GLU A 48 -1.10 0.03 -21.74
N PRO A 49 -2.31 -0.32 -22.24
CA PRO A 49 -3.35 -0.86 -21.38
C PRO A 49 -3.04 -2.30 -20.97
N TRP A 50 -3.52 -2.70 -19.81
CA TRP A 50 -3.48 -4.09 -19.34
C TRP A 50 -4.72 -4.43 -18.52
N GLY A 51 -5.11 -5.71 -18.52
CA GLY A 51 -6.34 -6.15 -17.87
C GLY A 51 -7.58 -5.52 -18.49
N ASP A 52 -8.62 -5.34 -17.68
CA ASP A 52 -9.87 -4.73 -18.11
C ASP A 52 -9.88 -3.24 -17.79
N VAL A 53 -10.01 -2.42 -18.83
CA VAL A 53 -10.12 -0.97 -18.76
C VAL A 53 -11.33 -0.51 -19.58
N PRO A 54 -12.04 0.58 -19.19
CA PRO A 54 -13.12 1.11 -19.99
C PRO A 54 -12.59 1.58 -21.35
N ASN A 55 -13.40 1.44 -22.39
CA ASN A 55 -13.07 2.02 -23.69
C ASN A 55 -12.93 3.54 -23.53
N PRO A 56 -11.77 4.15 -23.85
CA PRO A 56 -11.57 5.59 -23.71
C PRO A 56 -12.63 6.43 -24.44
N ASP A 57 -13.06 5.98 -25.61
CA ASP A 57 -14.05 6.69 -26.43
C ASP A 57 -15.49 6.59 -25.90
N SER A 58 -15.76 5.74 -24.90
CA SER A 58 -17.09 5.60 -24.29
C SER A 58 -17.25 6.32 -22.95
N ILE A 59 -16.22 7.05 -22.50
CA ILE A 59 -16.33 7.86 -21.28
C ILE A 59 -17.27 9.05 -21.53
N ALA A 60 -18.37 9.09 -20.77
CA ALA A 60 -19.40 10.14 -20.86
C ALA A 60 -19.13 11.32 -19.91
N SER A 61 -18.51 11.08 -18.76
CA SER A 61 -18.14 12.14 -17.81
C SER A 61 -17.00 11.72 -16.90
N ILE A 62 -16.22 12.70 -16.43
CA ILE A 62 -15.15 12.50 -15.46
C ILE A 62 -15.32 13.38 -14.23
N SER A 63 -14.85 12.92 -13.08
CA SER A 63 -14.77 13.68 -11.83
C SER A 63 -13.45 13.38 -11.15
N THR A 64 -12.79 14.39 -10.60
CA THR A 64 -11.45 14.23 -10.00
C THR A 64 -11.47 14.48 -8.49
N ALA A 65 -10.62 13.77 -7.76
CA ALA A 65 -10.39 13.95 -6.34
C ALA A 65 -8.91 13.73 -6.02
N VAL A 66 -8.28 14.69 -5.34
CA VAL A 66 -6.88 14.56 -4.90
C VAL A 66 -6.85 13.91 -3.53
N THR A 67 -6.01 12.88 -3.36
CA THR A 67 -5.75 12.25 -2.06
C THR A 67 -4.26 12.33 -1.71
N ASP A 68 -3.92 11.97 -0.48
CA ASP A 68 -2.54 11.80 0.01
C ASP A 68 -1.72 10.74 -0.78
N ARG A 69 -2.40 9.87 -1.53
CA ARG A 69 -1.83 8.82 -2.40
C ARG A 69 -1.84 9.18 -3.89
N GLY A 70 -2.21 10.43 -4.23
CA GLY A 70 -2.31 10.92 -5.60
C GLY A 70 -3.76 11.02 -6.11
N LEU A 71 -3.90 11.44 -7.37
CA LEU A 71 -5.18 11.69 -8.02
C LEU A 71 -6.04 10.42 -8.16
N ILE A 72 -7.34 10.56 -7.90
CA ILE A 72 -8.38 9.60 -8.26
C ILE A 72 -9.30 10.28 -9.27
N VAL A 73 -9.64 9.57 -10.34
CA VAL A 73 -10.61 10.00 -11.35
C VAL A 73 -11.74 8.99 -11.40
N GLU A 74 -12.96 9.46 -11.16
CA GLU A 74 -14.15 8.67 -11.45
C GLU A 74 -14.50 8.82 -12.93
N LEU A 75 -14.62 7.69 -13.63
CA LEU A 75 -14.98 7.63 -15.04
C LEU A 75 -16.37 7.01 -15.17
N SER A 76 -17.29 7.72 -15.80
CA SER A 76 -18.63 7.18 -16.12
C SER A 76 -18.68 6.79 -17.59
N ALA A 77 -18.84 5.50 -17.86
CA ALA A 77 -19.11 4.93 -19.18
C ALA A 77 -20.39 4.06 -19.08
N ASP A 78 -20.42 2.89 -19.74
CA ASP A 78 -21.47 1.87 -19.53
C ASP A 78 -21.55 1.39 -18.06
N SER A 79 -20.47 1.60 -17.30
CA SER A 79 -20.37 1.37 -15.86
C SER A 79 -19.52 2.46 -15.22
N LYS A 80 -19.56 2.57 -13.89
CA LYS A 80 -18.71 3.51 -13.14
C LYS A 80 -17.38 2.86 -12.78
N TRP A 81 -16.30 3.58 -13.02
CA TRP A 81 -14.94 3.14 -12.77
C TRP A 81 -14.20 4.18 -11.93
N ASN A 82 -13.21 3.71 -11.16
CA ASN A 82 -12.23 4.55 -10.48
C ASN A 82 -10.86 4.29 -11.10
N ALA A 83 -10.26 5.33 -11.65
CA ALA A 83 -8.87 5.36 -12.06
C ALA A 83 -8.04 6.00 -10.94
N GLU A 84 -7.09 5.25 -10.39
CA GLU A 84 -6.19 5.76 -9.36
C GLU A 84 -4.79 5.92 -9.94
N PHE A 85 -4.27 7.14 -9.87
CA PHE A 85 -2.94 7.46 -10.38
C PHE A 85 -1.86 7.01 -9.40
N LEU A 86 -0.74 6.58 -9.96
CA LEU A 86 0.48 6.17 -9.27
C LEU A 86 1.57 7.21 -9.57
N PRO A 87 1.49 8.41 -8.98
CA PRO A 87 2.36 9.52 -9.40
C PRO A 87 3.85 9.21 -9.21
N TRP A 88 4.21 8.43 -8.20
CA TRP A 88 5.59 7.96 -7.97
C TRP A 88 5.86 6.54 -8.49
N GLY A 89 5.01 6.04 -9.39
CA GLY A 89 5.12 4.71 -9.99
C GLY A 89 4.86 3.55 -9.05
N SER A 90 5.15 2.33 -9.53
CA SER A 90 5.09 1.09 -8.77
C SER A 90 6.48 0.46 -8.62
N ASP A 91 6.67 -0.39 -7.62
CA ASP A 91 7.89 -1.19 -7.43
C ASP A 91 7.99 -2.38 -8.42
N GLY A 92 7.16 -2.43 -9.47
CA GLY A 92 7.06 -3.53 -10.42
C GLY A 92 6.45 -4.82 -9.84
N ARG A 93 6.00 -4.82 -8.58
CA ARG A 93 5.39 -5.98 -7.91
C ARG A 93 3.90 -5.87 -7.70
N PHE A 94 3.31 -4.72 -8.03
CA PHE A 94 1.89 -4.47 -7.80
C PHE A 94 0.97 -5.52 -8.45
N ARG A 95 1.16 -5.82 -9.75
CA ARG A 95 0.36 -6.86 -10.44
C ARG A 95 0.57 -8.25 -9.85
N ALA A 96 1.77 -8.56 -9.36
CA ALA A 96 2.05 -9.83 -8.69
C ALA A 96 1.31 -9.94 -7.35
N ARG A 97 1.22 -8.85 -6.59
CA ARG A 97 0.41 -8.77 -5.35
C ARG A 97 -1.07 -8.96 -5.65
N ALA A 98 -1.60 -8.28 -6.68
CA ALA A 98 -2.97 -8.45 -7.12
C ALA A 98 -3.28 -9.90 -7.51
N LYS A 99 -2.42 -10.55 -8.30
CA LYS A 99 -2.59 -11.95 -8.70
C LYS A 99 -2.49 -12.94 -7.53
N ALA A 100 -1.68 -12.62 -6.53
CA ALA A 100 -1.53 -13.45 -5.34
C ALA A 100 -2.66 -13.25 -4.33
N ALA A 101 -3.46 -12.19 -4.43
CA ALA A 101 -4.49 -11.89 -3.44
C ALA A 101 -5.51 -13.03 -3.28
N PRO A 102 -6.00 -13.31 -2.06
CA PRO A 102 -7.08 -14.27 -1.83
C PRO A 102 -8.34 -13.93 -2.63
N GLU A 103 -9.16 -14.94 -2.93
CA GLU A 103 -10.50 -14.72 -3.51
C GLU A 103 -11.33 -13.80 -2.61
N GLY A 104 -12.15 -12.93 -3.20
CA GLY A 104 -12.88 -11.87 -2.49
C GLY A 104 -12.06 -10.61 -2.21
N SER A 105 -10.75 -10.60 -2.48
CA SER A 105 -9.93 -9.39 -2.38
C SER A 105 -10.28 -8.36 -3.46
N ARG A 106 -10.24 -7.08 -3.07
CA ARG A 106 -10.43 -5.93 -3.96
C ARG A 106 -9.14 -5.60 -4.69
N VAL A 107 -8.97 -6.23 -5.84
CA VAL A 107 -7.84 -6.02 -6.74
C VAL A 107 -8.24 -5.15 -7.94
N PRO A 108 -7.29 -4.44 -8.56
CA PRO A 108 -7.53 -3.77 -9.84
C PRO A 108 -7.94 -4.74 -10.93
N PHE A 109 -8.81 -4.29 -11.82
CA PHE A 109 -9.23 -5.03 -13.01
C PHE A 109 -8.23 -4.86 -14.15
N GLY A 110 -7.64 -3.67 -14.24
CA GLY A 110 -6.69 -3.30 -15.26
C GLY A 110 -5.93 -2.04 -14.91
N GLY A 111 -5.30 -1.43 -15.91
CA GLY A 111 -4.54 -0.22 -15.75
C GLY A 111 -3.84 0.21 -17.02
N TYR A 112 -3.00 1.23 -16.87
CA TYR A 112 -2.17 1.78 -17.93
C TYR A 112 -0.73 1.89 -17.46
N SER A 113 0.19 1.56 -18.35
CA SER A 113 1.63 1.56 -18.09
C SER A 113 2.38 2.38 -19.12
N TRP A 114 3.56 2.82 -18.72
CA TRP A 114 4.50 3.48 -19.60
C TRP A 114 5.91 3.04 -19.23
N ASP A 115 6.70 2.66 -20.25
CA ASP A 115 8.06 2.11 -20.09
C ASP A 115 8.15 1.01 -19.01
N GLY A 116 7.22 0.06 -19.05
CA GLY A 116 7.15 -1.07 -18.12
C GLY A 116 6.71 -0.73 -16.68
N THR A 117 6.38 0.53 -16.38
CA THR A 117 5.91 0.98 -15.07
C THR A 117 4.42 1.30 -15.09
N ASP A 118 3.67 0.78 -14.13
CA ASP A 118 2.24 1.12 -13.97
C ASP A 118 2.09 2.58 -13.53
N LEU A 119 1.28 3.36 -14.26
CA LEU A 119 0.97 4.77 -13.96
C LEU A 119 -0.46 4.96 -13.46
N ILE A 120 -1.38 4.12 -13.94
CA ILE A 120 -2.81 4.19 -13.57
C ILE A 120 -3.31 2.78 -13.29
N ILE A 121 -4.08 2.63 -12.22
CA ILE A 121 -4.82 1.39 -11.93
C ILE A 121 -6.31 1.66 -12.06
N ILE A 122 -7.05 0.72 -12.67
CA ILE A 122 -8.47 0.83 -12.94
C ILE A 122 -9.23 -0.18 -12.07
N ARG A 123 -10.32 0.30 -11.47
CA ARG A 123 -11.26 -0.50 -10.67
C ARG A 123 -12.70 -0.20 -11.05
N PRO A 124 -13.62 -1.16 -10.88
CA PRO A 124 -15.03 -0.80 -10.79
C PRO A 124 -15.25 0.13 -9.60
N LYS A 125 -16.22 1.03 -9.69
CA LYS A 125 -16.62 1.86 -8.55
C LYS A 125 -17.23 0.95 -7.48
N GLU A 126 -16.54 0.84 -6.36
CA GLU A 126 -16.99 0.04 -5.22
C GLU A 126 -18.15 0.75 -4.49
N PRO A 127 -19.12 0.00 -3.94
CA PRO A 127 -20.09 0.59 -3.02
C PRO A 127 -19.37 1.10 -1.77
N LEU A 128 -19.96 2.12 -1.13
CA LEU A 128 -19.47 2.59 0.17
C LEU A 128 -19.58 1.44 1.18
N MET A 129 -18.44 0.95 1.64
CA MET A 129 -18.33 -0.05 2.70
C MET A 129 -17.61 0.59 3.87
N THR A 130 -18.01 0.25 5.09
CA THR A 130 -17.22 0.62 6.26
C THR A 130 -15.93 -0.21 6.23
N ASP A 131 -14.80 0.47 6.42
CA ASP A 131 -13.51 -0.18 6.57
C ASP A 131 -13.13 -0.41 8.04
N ALA A 132 -12.15 -1.29 8.27
CA ALA A 132 -11.72 -1.65 9.61
C ALA A 132 -11.15 -0.45 10.39
N ALA A 133 -10.60 0.56 9.71
CA ALA A 133 -10.12 1.76 10.41
C ALA A 133 -11.29 2.55 11.02
N GLN A 134 -12.39 2.68 10.28
CA GLN A 134 -13.61 3.33 10.76
C GLN A 134 -14.28 2.53 11.89
N GLU A 135 -14.39 1.21 11.77
CA GLU A 135 -15.00 0.38 12.83
C GLU A 135 -14.15 0.36 14.10
N VAL A 136 -12.81 0.25 13.98
CA VAL A 136 -11.90 0.38 15.12
C VAL A 136 -12.03 1.76 15.76
N ALA A 137 -12.01 2.84 14.96
CA ALA A 137 -12.15 4.20 15.49
C ALA A 137 -13.45 4.37 16.29
N ARG A 138 -14.59 3.88 15.78
CA ARG A 138 -15.88 3.92 16.48
C ARG A 138 -15.85 3.12 17.79
N ALA A 139 -15.26 1.93 17.78
CA ALA A 139 -15.13 1.11 18.98
C ALA A 139 -14.26 1.80 20.04
N LEU A 140 -13.15 2.44 19.64
CA LEU A 140 -12.31 3.22 20.54
C LEU A 140 -13.02 4.46 21.09
N GLU A 141 -13.78 5.18 20.27
CA GLU A 141 -14.59 6.32 20.71
C GLU A 141 -15.69 5.93 21.69
N ALA A 142 -16.22 4.71 21.55
CA ALA A 142 -17.19 4.12 22.48
C ALA A 142 -16.55 3.47 23.72
N ASP A 143 -15.21 3.46 23.82
CA ASP A 143 -14.45 2.69 24.81
C ASP A 143 -14.89 1.20 24.90
N ASP A 144 -15.25 0.62 23.76
CA ASP A 144 -15.63 -0.78 23.63
C ASP A 144 -14.43 -1.64 23.23
N MET A 145 -13.75 -2.20 24.26
CA MET A 145 -12.59 -3.06 24.06
C MET A 145 -12.93 -4.31 23.23
N THR A 146 -14.08 -4.93 23.47
CA THR A 146 -14.45 -6.19 22.81
C THR A 146 -14.66 -5.97 21.32
N ALA A 147 -15.41 -4.93 20.94
CA ALA A 147 -15.62 -4.60 19.54
C ALA A 147 -14.29 -4.25 18.83
N ALA A 148 -13.41 -3.47 19.49
CA ALA A 148 -12.12 -3.11 18.93
C ALA A 148 -11.21 -4.33 18.74
N GLU A 149 -11.14 -5.23 19.72
CA GLU A 149 -10.35 -6.46 19.62
C GLU A 149 -10.87 -7.41 18.54
N ASP A 150 -12.20 -7.54 18.40
CA ASP A 150 -12.81 -8.40 17.39
C ASP A 150 -12.51 -7.92 15.97
N GLU A 151 -12.64 -6.62 15.71
CA GLU A 151 -12.31 -6.04 14.41
C GLU A 151 -10.81 -6.16 14.09
N LEU A 152 -9.94 -5.90 15.09
CA LEU A 152 -8.49 -6.04 14.92
C LEU A 152 -8.07 -7.49 14.66
N ARG A 153 -8.72 -8.45 15.33
CA ARG A 153 -8.48 -9.88 15.09
C ARG A 153 -8.87 -10.25 13.67
N MET A 154 -10.01 -9.78 13.18
CA MET A 154 -10.43 -9.98 11.79
C MET A 154 -9.42 -9.38 10.80
N ALA A 155 -9.00 -8.13 11.02
CA ALA A 155 -8.00 -7.48 10.18
C ALA A 155 -6.67 -8.25 10.14
N GLY A 156 -6.23 -8.78 11.29
CA GLY A 156 -5.07 -9.66 11.37
C GLY A 156 -5.24 -10.92 10.53
N MET A 157 -6.40 -11.59 10.65
CA MET A 157 -6.73 -12.79 9.89
C MET A 157 -6.70 -12.56 8.37
N VAL A 158 -7.31 -11.47 7.90
CA VAL A 158 -7.32 -11.08 6.48
C VAL A 158 -5.88 -10.92 5.95
N LEU A 159 -5.01 -10.24 6.70
CA LEU A 159 -3.60 -10.11 6.32
C LEU A 159 -2.88 -11.48 6.31
N GLY A 160 -3.17 -12.36 7.26
CA GLY A 160 -2.59 -13.69 7.33
C GLY A 160 -2.98 -14.57 6.13
N PHE A 161 -4.25 -14.53 5.71
CA PHE A 161 -4.72 -15.21 4.50
C PHE A 161 -4.00 -14.72 3.24
N TYR A 162 -3.79 -13.40 3.11
CA TYR A 162 -2.97 -12.87 2.02
C TYR A 162 -1.55 -13.46 2.04
N HIS A 163 -0.91 -13.51 3.21
CA HIS A 163 0.44 -14.05 3.36
C HIS A 163 0.55 -15.54 3.04
N VAL A 164 -0.49 -16.35 3.30
CA VAL A 164 -0.54 -17.74 2.83
C VAL A 164 -0.42 -17.81 1.32
N ARG A 165 -1.17 -16.95 0.60
CA ARG A 165 -1.11 -16.91 -0.87
C ARG A 165 0.20 -16.31 -1.38
N ALA A 166 0.71 -15.27 -0.74
CA ALA A 166 2.00 -14.67 -1.06
C ALA A 166 3.15 -15.67 -0.90
N LYS A 167 3.14 -16.52 0.14
CA LYS A 167 4.10 -17.61 0.34
C LYS A 167 4.16 -18.54 -0.86
N VAL A 168 2.99 -18.94 -1.39
CA VAL A 168 2.91 -19.83 -2.56
C VAL A 168 3.37 -19.11 -3.84
N ALA A 169 2.99 -17.85 -4.00
CA ALA A 169 3.33 -17.09 -5.21
C ALA A 169 4.83 -16.77 -5.29
N ARG A 170 5.45 -16.39 -4.17
CA ARG A 170 6.85 -16.01 -4.12
C ARG A 170 7.40 -15.92 -2.70
N THR A 171 8.49 -16.64 -2.48
CA THR A 171 9.37 -16.46 -1.32
C THR A 171 10.82 -16.43 -1.75
N THR A 172 11.60 -15.52 -1.17
CA THR A 172 13.05 -15.48 -1.33
C THR A 172 13.72 -15.48 0.05
N PRO A 173 14.99 -15.90 0.17
CA PRO A 173 15.70 -15.83 1.44
C PRO A 173 15.69 -14.41 2.04
N PRO A 174 15.76 -14.27 3.39
CA PRO A 174 15.90 -12.96 4.02
C PRO A 174 17.09 -12.17 3.46
N ASP A 175 16.93 -10.85 3.29
CA ASP A 175 18.00 -9.96 2.82
C ASP A 175 18.31 -8.81 3.79
N PRO A 176 18.82 -9.14 4.99
CA PRO A 176 19.13 -8.16 6.02
C PRO A 176 20.18 -7.14 5.55
N SER A 177 21.06 -7.51 4.61
CA SER A 177 22.08 -6.61 4.07
C SER A 177 21.43 -5.45 3.33
N ARG A 178 20.52 -5.71 2.38
CA ARG A 178 19.81 -4.63 1.65
C ARG A 178 18.83 -3.87 2.53
N TRP A 179 18.18 -4.53 3.50
CA TRP A 179 17.32 -3.84 4.46
C TRP A 179 18.12 -2.86 5.32
N ASN A 180 19.24 -3.30 5.90
CA ASN A 180 20.07 -2.48 6.76
C ASN A 180 20.81 -1.38 5.99
N ALA A 181 21.25 -1.64 4.75
CA ALA A 181 21.82 -0.61 3.89
C ALA A 181 20.79 0.49 3.57
N ARG A 182 19.52 0.13 3.37
CA ARG A 182 18.43 1.09 3.20
C ARG A 182 18.23 1.93 4.47
N THR A 183 18.15 1.29 5.64
CA THR A 183 17.98 2.00 6.92
C THR A 183 19.17 2.92 7.20
N GLN A 184 20.39 2.44 7.00
CA GLN A 184 21.60 3.24 7.15
C GLN A 184 21.57 4.49 6.25
N TRP A 185 21.20 4.34 4.98
CA TRP A 185 21.07 5.48 4.08
C TRP A 185 20.05 6.51 4.60
N LEU A 186 18.90 6.07 5.12
CA LEU A 186 17.90 6.95 5.73
C LEU A 186 18.45 7.65 6.98
N GLU A 187 19.15 6.92 7.85
CA GLU A 187 19.76 7.44 9.07
C GLU A 187 20.81 8.52 8.77
N GLU A 188 21.71 8.25 7.82
CA GLU A 188 22.76 9.18 7.40
C GLU A 188 22.16 10.43 6.75
N THR A 189 21.17 10.23 5.86
CA THR A 189 20.52 11.33 5.13
C THR A 189 19.73 12.24 6.07
N LEU A 190 18.99 11.67 7.01
CA LEU A 190 18.18 12.40 7.99
C LEU A 190 18.97 12.82 9.23
N ARG A 191 20.27 12.48 9.31
CA ARG A 191 21.13 12.71 10.48
C ARG A 191 20.51 12.16 11.78
N ALA A 192 19.93 10.97 11.70
CA ALA A 192 19.29 10.31 12.81
C ALA A 192 20.31 10.06 13.94
N THR A 193 19.89 10.32 15.19
CA THR A 193 20.75 10.11 16.37
C THR A 193 20.87 8.63 16.73
N PHE A 194 19.90 7.81 16.35
CA PHE A 194 19.85 6.38 16.65
C PHE A 194 20.07 5.55 15.40
N ILE A 195 20.94 4.55 15.54
CA ILE A 195 21.26 3.58 14.51
C ILE A 195 20.47 2.31 14.82
N TRP A 196 19.63 1.90 13.88
CA TRP A 196 18.82 0.70 13.97
C TRP A 196 19.28 -0.35 12.97
N ARG A 197 19.30 -1.61 13.40
CA ARG A 197 19.61 -2.73 12.52
C ARG A 197 18.50 -3.75 12.60
N ALA A 198 17.89 -4.03 11.45
CA ALA A 198 16.94 -5.10 11.26
C ALA A 198 17.64 -6.40 11.63
N ARG A 199 17.14 -7.02 12.68
CA ARG A 199 17.39 -8.44 12.90
C ARG A 199 16.54 -9.24 11.93
N TYR A 200 17.00 -10.45 11.68
CA TYR A 200 16.32 -11.36 10.80
C TYR A 200 16.36 -12.76 11.38
N SER A 201 15.34 -13.53 11.02
CA SER A 201 15.29 -14.96 11.23
C SER A 201 15.16 -15.65 9.88
N LYS A 202 15.69 -16.87 9.76
CA LYS A 202 15.43 -17.73 8.59
C LYS A 202 13.92 -17.98 8.40
N ASN A 203 13.14 -17.86 9.48
CA ASN A 203 11.70 -18.03 9.49
C ASN A 203 10.94 -16.77 9.03
N GLN A 204 11.66 -15.71 8.60
CA GLN A 204 11.09 -14.50 8.02
C GLN A 204 11.60 -14.29 6.58
N PRO A 205 11.24 -15.17 5.63
CA PRO A 205 11.63 -15.00 4.23
C PRO A 205 11.03 -13.72 3.66
N CYS A 206 11.65 -13.16 2.62
CA CYS A 206 11.01 -12.11 1.86
C CYS A 206 9.86 -12.70 1.03
N THR A 207 8.80 -11.93 0.83
CA THR A 207 7.66 -12.32 0.01
C THR A 207 7.09 -11.11 -0.75
N LEU A 208 5.94 -11.27 -1.40
CA LEU A 208 5.16 -10.18 -1.99
C LEU A 208 4.51 -9.32 -0.90
N SER A 209 5.33 -8.65 -0.10
CA SER A 209 4.89 -7.72 0.95
C SER A 209 4.09 -6.57 0.31
N LEU A 210 2.93 -6.27 0.91
CA LEU A 210 2.04 -5.16 0.55
C LEU A 210 2.71 -3.80 0.76
N GLY A 211 3.65 -3.72 1.70
CA GLY A 211 4.47 -2.55 1.97
C GLY A 211 3.78 -1.54 2.87
N ASP A 212 2.65 -0.98 2.41
CA ASP A 212 1.92 0.10 3.10
C ASP A 212 0.45 -0.23 3.35
N VAL A 213 0.17 -1.45 3.81
CA VAL A 213 -1.18 -1.85 4.19
C VAL A 213 -1.69 -1.03 5.38
N ARG A 214 -2.95 -0.62 5.31
CA ARG A 214 -3.68 0.14 6.33
C ARG A 214 -4.94 -0.61 6.77
N LEU A 215 -5.47 -0.26 7.94
CA LEU A 215 -6.76 -0.80 8.38
C LEU A 215 -7.89 -0.38 7.41
N SER A 216 -7.77 0.79 6.78
CA SER A 216 -8.70 1.24 5.75
C SER A 216 -8.69 0.39 4.47
N ASP A 217 -7.67 -0.44 4.25
CA ASP A 217 -7.63 -1.37 3.12
C ASP A 217 -8.46 -2.63 3.38
N ILE A 218 -8.94 -2.84 4.61
CA ILE A 218 -9.68 -4.04 5.02
C ILE A 218 -11.15 -3.67 5.25
N SER A 219 -12.07 -4.48 4.73
CA SER A 219 -13.49 -4.38 5.09
C SER A 219 -14.08 -5.77 5.20
N GLY A 220 -14.53 -6.14 6.40
CA GLY A 220 -14.93 -7.51 6.70
C GLY A 220 -13.78 -8.49 6.42
N ASP A 221 -14.02 -9.46 5.55
CA ASP A 221 -13.04 -10.48 5.13
C ASP A 221 -12.25 -10.09 3.87
N SER A 222 -12.48 -8.91 3.30
CA SER A 222 -11.87 -8.47 2.04
C SER A 222 -10.64 -7.59 2.26
N LEU A 223 -9.55 -7.94 1.57
CA LEU A 223 -8.35 -7.11 1.47
C LEU A 223 -8.35 -6.29 0.18
N ARG A 224 -8.05 -4.99 0.28
CA ARG A 224 -7.75 -4.13 -0.85
C ARG A 224 -6.24 -4.08 -1.11
N ILE A 225 -5.83 -4.37 -2.35
CA ILE A 225 -4.42 -4.18 -2.75
C ILE A 225 -4.23 -2.71 -3.13
N GLY A 226 -3.77 -1.91 -2.16
CA GLY A 226 -3.67 -0.46 -2.27
C GLY A 226 -2.48 0.08 -3.06
N ARG A 227 -2.52 1.39 -3.33
CA ARG A 227 -1.44 2.15 -3.98
C ARG A 227 -0.19 2.25 -3.07
N PRO A 228 1.02 2.26 -3.63
CA PRO A 228 2.24 2.46 -2.85
C PRO A 228 2.23 3.82 -2.14
N ARG A 229 2.92 3.91 -1.02
CA ARG A 229 3.08 5.17 -0.26
C ARG A 229 4.12 6.09 -0.89
N LEU A 230 3.93 7.40 -0.74
CA LEU A 230 4.92 8.41 -1.15
C LEU A 230 6.32 8.15 -0.56
N ALA A 231 6.41 7.65 0.66
CA ALA A 231 7.71 7.37 1.30
C ALA A 231 8.54 6.29 0.55
N ASP A 232 7.92 5.44 -0.26
CA ASP A 232 8.64 4.49 -1.10
C ASP A 232 9.23 5.15 -2.35
N ALA A 233 8.69 6.31 -2.77
CA ALA A 233 9.24 7.13 -3.85
C ALA A 233 10.53 7.84 -3.44
N LEU A 234 10.63 8.28 -2.18
CA LEU A 234 11.81 8.98 -1.66
C LEU A 234 13.07 8.11 -1.64
N ARG A 235 12.86 6.79 -1.58
CA ARG A 235 13.91 5.79 -1.78
C ARG A 235 13.24 4.54 -2.27
N THR A 236 13.34 4.23 -3.56
CA THR A 236 12.75 3.01 -4.11
C THR A 236 13.36 1.77 -3.44
N PRO A 237 12.55 0.82 -2.96
CA PRO A 237 13.09 -0.43 -2.45
C PRO A 237 13.70 -1.27 -3.57
N THR A 238 14.91 -1.79 -3.35
CA THR A 238 15.63 -2.64 -4.31
C THR A 238 15.61 -4.12 -3.91
N CYS A 239 14.78 -4.48 -2.94
CA CYS A 239 14.62 -5.83 -2.41
C CYS A 239 13.19 -6.03 -1.90
N GLU A 240 12.84 -7.28 -1.66
CA GLU A 240 11.59 -7.68 -1.04
C GLU A 240 11.71 -7.65 0.48
N PHE A 241 10.57 -7.63 1.16
CA PHE A 241 10.49 -7.53 2.62
C PHE A 241 9.73 -8.73 3.16
N PRO A 242 9.96 -9.07 4.45
CA PRO A 242 9.20 -10.12 5.09
C PRO A 242 7.77 -9.65 5.34
N ALA A 243 6.86 -10.61 5.41
CA ALA A 243 5.45 -10.41 5.81
C ALA A 243 5.28 -9.61 7.11
N MET A 244 6.26 -9.71 8.03
CA MET A 244 6.28 -8.95 9.28
C MET A 244 6.25 -7.42 9.05
N ARG A 245 6.77 -6.93 7.90
CA ARG A 245 6.69 -5.51 7.55
C ARG A 245 5.23 -5.05 7.37
N ASP A 246 4.39 -5.90 6.78
CA ASP A 246 2.98 -5.57 6.56
C ASP A 246 2.20 -5.58 7.88
N LEU A 247 2.49 -6.54 8.77
CA LEU A 247 1.92 -6.56 10.12
C LEU A 247 2.34 -5.31 10.92
N ALA A 248 3.63 -4.95 10.87
CA ALA A 248 4.14 -3.74 11.51
C ALA A 248 3.47 -2.47 10.94
N SER A 249 3.13 -2.46 9.64
CA SER A 249 2.36 -1.38 9.02
C SER A 249 0.97 -1.23 9.63
N LEU A 250 0.23 -2.33 9.85
CA LEU A 250 -1.08 -2.29 10.54
C LEU A 250 -0.96 -1.90 12.01
N VAL A 251 0.03 -2.43 12.75
CA VAL A 251 0.26 -2.06 14.16
C VAL A 251 0.58 -0.57 14.30
N HIS A 252 1.34 -0.01 13.36
CA HIS A 252 1.63 1.41 13.31
C HIS A 252 0.37 2.24 13.00
N ASP A 253 -0.46 1.77 12.07
CA ASP A 253 -1.72 2.42 11.72
C ASP A 253 -2.71 2.44 12.89
N LEU A 254 -2.89 1.30 13.59
CA LEU A 254 -3.63 1.21 14.85
C LEU A 254 -3.13 2.22 15.88
N SER A 255 -1.80 2.38 16.00
CA SER A 255 -1.22 3.34 16.93
C SER A 255 -1.58 4.78 16.59
N LYS A 256 -1.77 5.12 15.30
CA LYS A 256 -2.26 6.43 14.88
C LYS A 256 -3.72 6.62 15.23
N ILE A 257 -4.57 5.64 14.87
CA ILE A 257 -6.01 5.70 15.15
C ILE A 257 -6.23 5.90 16.65
N HIS A 258 -5.61 5.06 17.48
CA HIS A 258 -5.69 5.16 18.94
C HIS A 258 -5.18 6.49 19.47
N HIS A 259 -4.06 7.01 18.97
CA HIS A 259 -3.55 8.32 19.40
C HIS A 259 -4.52 9.46 19.05
N THR A 260 -5.22 9.37 17.93
CA THR A 260 -6.24 10.36 17.54
C THR A 260 -7.59 10.15 18.23
N SER A 261 -7.88 8.93 18.68
CA SER A 261 -9.07 8.60 19.46
C SER A 261 -8.89 9.07 20.91
N SER A 262 -9.87 9.78 21.46
CA SER A 262 -9.86 10.20 22.88
C SER A 262 -10.27 9.04 23.82
N THR A 263 -9.73 7.84 23.57
CA THR A 263 -10.10 6.59 24.26
C THR A 263 -9.32 6.41 25.57
N SER A 264 -9.94 5.71 26.53
CA SER A 264 -9.30 5.26 27.77
C SER A 264 -8.72 3.84 27.67
N LEU A 265 -8.94 3.16 26.54
CA LEU A 265 -8.51 1.78 26.34
C LEU A 265 -6.98 1.67 26.20
N GLU A 266 -6.43 0.61 26.80
CA GLU A 266 -5.00 0.30 26.70
C GLU A 266 -4.63 -0.19 25.30
N MET A 267 -3.48 0.25 24.78
CA MET A 267 -2.98 -0.12 23.44
C MET A 267 -2.52 -1.58 23.36
N THR A 268 -2.03 -2.14 24.47
CA THR A 268 -1.39 -3.48 24.46
C THR A 268 -2.37 -4.61 24.08
N PRO A 269 -3.57 -4.72 24.68
CA PRO A 269 -4.57 -5.71 24.27
C PRO A 269 -4.98 -5.60 22.80
N LEU A 270 -5.17 -4.37 22.30
CA LEU A 270 -5.51 -4.10 20.90
C LEU A 270 -4.43 -4.62 19.93
N ARG A 271 -3.16 -4.36 20.23
CA ARG A 271 -2.03 -4.90 19.43
C ARG A 271 -1.98 -6.42 19.47
N LEU A 272 -2.22 -7.02 20.63
CA LEU A 272 -2.25 -8.48 20.77
C LEU A 272 -3.38 -9.08 19.95
N ALA A 273 -4.59 -8.52 19.98
CA ALA A 273 -5.71 -8.99 19.17
C ALA A 273 -5.40 -9.02 17.66
N LEU A 274 -4.77 -7.95 17.15
CA LEU A 274 -4.30 -7.88 15.76
C LEU A 274 -3.23 -8.94 15.44
N ILE A 275 -2.22 -9.07 16.31
CA ILE A 275 -1.12 -10.03 16.14
C ILE A 275 -1.65 -11.47 16.21
N ASP A 276 -2.56 -11.77 17.14
CA ASP A 276 -3.13 -13.10 17.32
C ASP A 276 -4.05 -13.47 16.16
N GLY A 277 -4.84 -12.52 15.66
CA GLY A 277 -5.61 -12.68 14.42
C GLY A 277 -4.70 -13.05 13.25
N TRP A 278 -3.60 -12.34 13.09
CA TRP A 278 -2.60 -12.66 12.06
C TRP A 278 -1.96 -14.03 12.26
N ARG A 279 -1.53 -14.35 13.48
CA ARG A 279 -0.93 -15.65 13.82
C ARG A 279 -1.86 -16.83 13.56
N SER A 280 -3.18 -16.64 13.69
CA SER A 280 -4.16 -17.71 13.51
C SER A 280 -4.31 -18.19 12.06
N THR A 281 -3.83 -17.42 11.08
CA THR A 281 -4.02 -17.71 9.64
C THR A 281 -2.74 -17.62 8.81
N ALA A 282 -1.74 -16.83 9.25
CA ALA A 282 -0.46 -16.73 8.57
C ALA A 282 0.31 -18.07 8.59
N PRO A 283 1.28 -18.27 7.68
CA PRO A 283 2.07 -19.51 7.66
C PRO A 283 2.78 -19.78 9.00
N GLU A 284 2.66 -21.01 9.51
CA GLU A 284 3.15 -21.42 10.84
C GLU A 284 4.63 -21.08 11.08
N ASP A 285 5.49 -21.29 10.08
CA ASP A 285 6.92 -20.95 10.18
C ASP A 285 7.11 -19.46 10.51
N TRP A 286 6.30 -18.59 9.89
CA TRP A 286 6.42 -17.12 9.99
C TRP A 286 5.87 -16.58 11.31
N THR A 287 5.09 -17.39 12.03
CA THR A 287 4.46 -17.02 13.29
C THR A 287 5.20 -17.55 14.52
N SER A 288 6.20 -18.41 14.29
CA SER A 288 7.06 -18.99 15.34
C SER A 288 7.68 -17.94 16.26
N ASP A 289 7.97 -18.32 17.50
CA ASP A 289 8.66 -17.43 18.43
C ASP A 289 10.05 -17.04 17.91
N GLU A 290 10.73 -17.90 17.15
CA GLU A 290 11.98 -17.54 16.46
C GLU A 290 11.79 -16.47 15.38
N ALA A 291 10.60 -16.38 14.77
CA ALA A 291 10.28 -15.34 13.81
C ALA A 291 9.99 -14.00 14.52
N PHE A 292 9.27 -14.00 15.64
CA PHE A 292 9.00 -12.78 16.41
C PHE A 292 10.19 -12.30 17.25
N TYR A 293 10.91 -13.23 17.85
CA TYR A 293 12.02 -13.03 18.77
C TYR A 293 13.32 -13.56 18.18
N SER A 294 13.69 -13.04 17.01
CA SER A 294 14.99 -13.35 16.41
C SER A 294 16.09 -13.11 17.45
N HIS A 295 16.91 -14.13 17.74
CA HIS A 295 17.84 -14.15 18.87
C HIS A 295 18.82 -12.97 18.84
N ARG A 296 18.44 -11.86 19.50
CA ARG A 296 19.30 -10.95 20.28
C ARG A 296 18.57 -9.73 20.86
N GLY A 297 17.28 -9.79 21.15
CA GLY A 297 16.58 -8.78 21.95
C GLY A 297 15.18 -8.45 21.50
#